data_AF-A0A2N1MA23-F1
#
_entry.id   AF-A0A2N1MA23-F1
#
_cell.length_a   1.000
_cell.length_b   1.000
_cell.length_c   1.000
_cell.angle_alpha   90.00
_cell.angle_beta   90.00
_cell.angle_gamma   90.00
#
_symmetry.space_group_name_H-M   'P 1'
#
loop_
_entity.id
_entity.type
_entity.pdbx_description
1 polymer ?
#
loop_
_entity_poly.entity_id
_entity_poly.type
_entity_poly.pdbx_seq_one_letter_code
_entity_poly.pdbx_strand_id
1 'polypeptide(L)'
;MNSNYSNNQFFGSDNNLSFQMNAEQAAAVVCEIVSPSFIINFLNKTVYGIEIEQNIGEELIFKFDQKENLKFYLTQYLNRYLLN
;
A
#
# COMPACT_ATOMS: atom_id res chain seq x y z
N MET A 1 -1.14 -31.22 0.69
CA MET A 1 -1.48 -29.85 0.28
C MET A 1 -0.17 -29.17 -0.07
N ASN A 2 0.08 -28.88 -1.35
CA ASN A 2 1.36 -28.37 -1.81
C ASN A 2 1.30 -26.84 -1.82
N SER A 3 1.77 -26.22 -0.74
CA SER A 3 1.87 -24.76 -0.62
C SER A 3 3.11 -24.32 -1.41
N ASN A 4 2.93 -24.01 -2.70
CA ASN A 4 3.94 -23.28 -3.46
C ASN A 4 4.05 -21.89 -2.83
N TYR A 5 5.04 -21.70 -1.95
CA TYR A 5 5.44 -20.38 -1.48
C TYR A 5 6.00 -19.62 -2.68
N SER A 6 5.18 -18.78 -3.30
CA SER A 6 5.66 -17.78 -4.24
C SER A 6 6.74 -16.96 -3.55
N ASN A 7 7.92 -16.88 -4.17
CA ASN A 7 9.05 -16.10 -3.69
C ASN A 7 8.74 -14.61 -3.80
N ASN A 8 7.89 -14.12 -2.91
CA ASN A 8 7.45 -12.73 -2.88
C ASN A 8 8.57 -11.88 -2.27
N GLN A 9 9.19 -11.03 -3.08
CA GLN A 9 10.24 -10.12 -2.64
C GLN A 9 9.71 -8.70 -2.51
N PHE A 10 10.16 -8.01 -1.46
CA PHE A 10 9.83 -6.61 -1.20
C PHE A 10 11.01 -5.73 -1.54
N PHE A 11 10.73 -4.66 -2.25
CA PHE A 11 11.67 -3.58 -2.48
C PHE A 11 10.97 -2.26 -2.10
N GLY A 12 11.62 -1.38 -1.35
CA GLY A 12 10.96 -0.15 -0.93
C GLY A 12 11.72 0.66 0.11
N SER A 13 11.53 1.97 0.06
CA SER A 13 11.96 2.92 1.10
C SER A 13 10.88 3.05 2.18
N ASP A 14 11.08 3.94 3.17
CA ASP A 14 10.19 4.08 4.33
C ASP A 14 8.72 4.37 4.01
N ASN A 15 8.44 4.96 2.84
CA ASN A 15 7.13 5.48 2.46
C ASN A 15 6.46 4.69 1.31
N ASN A 16 7.25 3.89 0.58
CA ASN A 16 6.80 3.18 -0.62
C ASN A 16 7.09 1.69 -0.46
N LEU A 17 6.06 0.86 -0.59
CA LEU A 17 6.17 -0.59 -0.49
C LEU A 17 5.88 -1.22 -1.85
N SER A 18 6.89 -1.80 -2.50
CA SER A 18 6.69 -2.54 -3.75
C SER A 18 6.72 -4.05 -3.52
N PHE A 19 5.79 -4.73 -4.19
CA PHE A 19 5.56 -6.17 -4.07
C PHE A 19 5.74 -6.84 -5.42
N GLN A 20 6.63 -7.82 -5.51
CA GLN A 20 6.75 -8.65 -6.71
C GLN A 20 6.20 -10.06 -6.44
N MET A 21 5.17 -10.49 -7.17
CA MET A 21 4.50 -11.78 -6.95
C MET A 21 5.16 -12.97 -7.66
N ASN A 22 5.61 -12.78 -8.90
CA ASN A 22 6.17 -13.84 -9.74
C ASN A 22 7.07 -13.23 -10.84
N ALA A 23 8.23 -13.84 -11.07
CA ALA A 23 9.19 -13.38 -12.08
C ALA A 23 8.65 -13.46 -13.52
N GLU A 24 7.65 -14.33 -13.77
CA GLU A 24 7.10 -14.56 -15.12
C GLU A 24 5.93 -13.63 -15.49
N GLN A 25 5.15 -13.10 -14.54
CA GLN A 25 4.03 -12.19 -14.82
C GLN A 25 4.29 -10.74 -14.39
N ALA A 26 5.41 -10.45 -13.72
CA ALA A 26 5.91 -9.11 -13.43
C ALA A 26 4.87 -8.10 -12.88
N ALA A 27 3.84 -8.57 -12.17
CA ALA A 27 2.87 -7.70 -11.53
C ALA A 27 3.51 -7.10 -10.26
N ALA A 28 3.74 -5.79 -10.30
CA ALA A 28 4.22 -5.03 -9.16
C ALA A 28 3.06 -4.22 -8.55
N VAL A 29 2.81 -4.40 -7.26
CA VAL A 29 1.91 -3.52 -6.49
C VAL A 29 2.75 -2.52 -5.72
N VAL A 30 2.44 -1.23 -5.88
CA VAL A 30 3.05 -0.15 -5.10
C VAL A 30 2.02 0.36 -4.11
N CYS A 31 2.41 0.45 -2.85
CA CYS A 31 1.60 1.06 -1.81
C CYS A 31 2.29 2.33 -1.30
N GLU A 32 1.51 3.39 -1.19
CA GLU A 32 1.93 4.69 -0.67
C GLU A 32 1.11 5.00 0.58
N ILE A 33 1.77 5.50 1.62
CA ILE A 33 1.09 6.03 2.80
C ILE A 33 0.64 7.47 2.50
N VAL A 34 -0.66 7.71 2.65
CA VAL A 34 -1.25 9.03 2.43
C VAL A 34 -1.44 9.73 3.76
N SER A 35 -1.09 11.02 3.81
CA SER A 35 -1.18 11.79 5.04
C SER A 35 -2.64 11.99 5.49
N PRO A 36 -2.95 11.90 6.80
CA PRO A 36 -4.27 12.24 7.31
C PRO A 36 -4.73 13.63 6.87
N SER A 37 -3.84 14.62 6.90
CA SER A 37 -4.12 15.98 6.44
C SER A 37 -4.52 16.04 4.96
N PHE A 38 -3.85 15.27 4.09
CA PHE A 38 -4.21 15.17 2.67
C PHE A 38 -5.60 14.57 2.51
N ILE A 39 -5.93 13.49 3.23
CA ILE A 39 -7.25 12.86 3.17
C ILE A 39 -8.34 13.85 3.58
N ILE A 40 -8.14 14.56 4.70
CA ILE A 40 -9.11 15.55 5.19
C ILE A 40 -9.31 16.67 4.16
N ASN A 41 -8.22 17.23 3.64
CA ASN A 41 -8.32 18.31 2.65
C ASN A 41 -8.97 17.84 1.35
N PHE A 42 -8.60 16.65 0.86
CA PHE A 42 -9.20 16.03 -0.32
C PHE A 42 -10.71 15.85 -0.16
N LEU A 43 -11.15 15.30 0.98
CA LEU A 43 -12.57 15.09 1.26
C LEU A 43 -13.32 16.42 1.41
N ASN A 44 -12.75 17.40 2.10
CA ASN A 44 -13.39 18.71 2.27
C ASN A 44 -13.56 19.45 0.93
N LYS A 45 -12.54 19.42 0.08
CA LYS A 45 -12.61 19.99 -1.25
C LYS A 45 -13.63 19.25 -2.12
N THR A 46 -13.61 17.92 -2.09
CA THR A 46 -14.47 17.10 -2.96
C THR A 46 -15.95 17.18 -2.57
N VAL A 47 -16.25 17.16 -1.27
CA VAL A 47 -17.64 17.11 -0.76
C VAL A 47 -18.21 18.51 -0.56
N TYR A 48 -17.42 19.45 -0.04
CA TYR A 48 -17.91 20.79 0.35
C TYR A 48 -17.36 21.93 -0.52
N GLY A 49 -16.40 21.66 -1.41
CA GLY A 49 -15.75 22.71 -2.21
C GLY A 49 -14.82 23.61 -1.41
N ILE A 50 -14.42 23.20 -0.20
CA ILE A 50 -13.61 24.01 0.72
C ILE A 50 -12.17 23.47 0.73
N GLU A 51 -11.21 24.35 0.44
CA GLU A 51 -9.78 24.07 0.67
C GLU A 51 -9.38 24.58 2.05
N ILE A 52 -8.80 23.70 2.86
CA ILE A 52 -8.25 24.06 4.17
C ILE A 52 -6.74 23.82 4.11
N GLU A 53 -5.96 24.89 4.19
CA GLU A 53 -4.51 24.77 4.36
C GLU A 53 -4.21 24.10 5.70
N GLN A 54 -3.74 22.86 5.64
CA GLN A 54 -3.23 22.13 6.80
C GLN A 54 -1.72 22.00 6.63
N ASN A 55 -0.97 22.89 7.27
CA ASN A 55 0.49 22.85 7.30
C ASN A 55 0.96 22.12 8.56
N ILE A 56 0.59 20.84 8.67
CA ILE A 56 1.06 19.97 9.75
C ILE A 56 2.13 19.08 9.12
N GLY A 57 3.37 19.22 9.56
CA GLY A 57 4.44 18.30 9.19
C GLY A 57 4.13 16.93 9.77
N GLU A 58 3.60 16.03 8.95
CA GLU A 58 3.28 14.65 9.32
C GLU A 58 4.40 13.73 8.82
N GLU A 59 5.03 12.98 9.74
CA GLU A 59 6.00 11.95 9.37
C GLU A 59 5.24 10.70 8.88
N LEU A 60 5.38 10.41 7.58
CA LEU A 60 4.66 9.31 6.92
C LEU A 60 5.59 8.12 6.72
N ILE A 61 5.77 7.33 7.78
CA ILE A 61 6.58 6.12 7.74
C ILE A 61 5.71 4.94 8.10
N PHE A 62 5.73 3.91 7.25
CA PHE A 62 5.11 2.63 7.60
C PHE A 62 5.85 1.98 8.77
N LYS A 63 5.13 1.68 9.85
CA LYS A 63 5.65 0.82 10.92
C LYS A 63 5.84 -0.61 10.42
N PHE A 64 6.74 -1.35 11.04
CA PHE A 64 7.07 -2.73 10.64
C PHE A 64 5.83 -3.64 10.58
N ASP A 65 4.99 -3.61 11.62
CA ASP A 65 3.75 -4.38 11.72
C ASP A 65 2.74 -3.99 10.63
N GLN A 66 2.70 -2.71 10.25
CA GLN A 66 1.87 -2.25 9.13
C GLN A 66 2.37 -2.79 7.79
N LYS A 67 3.70 -2.81 7.57
CA LYS A 67 4.31 -3.40 6.36
C LYS A 67 3.98 -4.90 6.26
N GLU A 68 4.13 -5.65 7.36
CA GLU A 68 3.84 -7.09 7.39
C GLU A 68 2.34 -7.41 7.25
N ASN A 69 1.46 -6.61 7.85
CA ASN A 69 0.02 -6.76 7.66
C ASN A 69 -0.38 -6.50 6.21
N LEU A 70 0.11 -5.41 5.62
CA LEU A 70 -0.14 -5.07 4.21
C LEU A 70 0.40 -6.18 3.29
N LYS A 71 1.57 -6.73 3.61
CA LYS A 71 2.15 -7.90 2.96
C LYS A 71 1.21 -9.08 2.91
N PHE A 72 0.75 -9.49 4.08
CA PHE A 72 -0.09 -10.66 4.25
C PHE A 72 -1.40 -10.51 3.47
N TYR A 73 -2.14 -9.42 3.69
CA TYR A 73 -3.46 -9.26 3.09
C TYR A 73 -3.41 -9.05 1.58
N LEU A 74 -2.43 -8.30 1.04
CA LEU A 74 -2.28 -8.15 -0.41
C LEU A 74 -1.91 -9.47 -1.09
N THR A 75 -1.02 -10.27 -0.48
CA THR A 75 -0.69 -11.60 -1.00
C THR A 75 -1.93 -12.48 -1.05
N GLN A 76 -2.72 -12.51 0.03
CA GLN A 76 -3.96 -13.29 0.08
C GLN A 76 -4.99 -12.82 -0.95
N TYR A 77 -5.18 -11.51 -1.07
CA TYR A 77 -6.12 -10.93 -2.03
C TYR A 77 -5.70 -11.26 -3.46
N LEU A 78 -4.48 -10.92 -3.87
CA LEU A 78 -4.02 -11.09 -5.24
C LEU A 78 -3.96 -12.57 -5.65
N ASN A 79 -3.55 -13.48 -4.74
CA ASN A 79 -3.60 -14.91 -5.02
C ASN A 79 -5.02 -15.40 -5.33
N ARG A 80 -6.07 -14.83 -4.71
CA ARG A 80 -7.46 -15.18 -5.04
C ARG A 80 -7.91 -14.68 -6.41
N TYR A 81 -7.35 -13.57 -6.90
CA TYR A 81 -7.73 -13.03 -8.22
C TYR A 81 -6.89 -13.60 -9.37
N LEU A 82 -5.65 -14.01 -9.09
CA LEU A 82 -4.72 -14.51 -10.12
C LEU A 82 -4.69 -16.04 -10.24
N LEU A 83 -5.16 -16.77 -9.23
CA LEU A 83 -5.26 -18.25 -9.25
C LEU A 83 -6.67 -18.77 -9.54
N ASN A 84 -7.63 -17.87 -9.79
CA ASN A 84 -8.98 -18.21 -10.26
C ASN A 84 -9.11 -18.01 -11.77
#